data_AF-A0A2H3C9L3-F1
#
_entry.id   AF-A0A2H3C9L3-F1
#
_cell.length_a   1.000
_cell.length_b   1.000
_cell.length_c   1.000
_cell.angle_alpha   90.00
_cell.angle_beta   90.00
_cell.angle_gamma   90.00
#
_symmetry.space_group_name_H-M   'P 1'
#
loop_
_entity.id
_entity.type
_entity.pdbx_description
1 polymer ?
#
loop_
_entity_poly.entity_id
_entity_poly.type
_entity_poly.pdbx_seq_one_letter_code
_entity_poly.pdbx_strand_id
1 'polypeptide(L)'
;MPVITSALVDTPCVDLDVVGVLEKLNTTLCTSYSLGSALSSVLNSFIEKESDFGTMYAYLRPYWDGITTVECKLCTREEGRKRRQNAVVDGKIVSGDMPPRRIWDLFANRVVPYWVQVDKYEHERDKPRHQCVGYSTYMGVCRRAGVSNDTYQCTRMACAPAKRLQH
;
A
#
# COMPACT_ATOMS: atom_id res chain seq x y z
N MET A 1 1.85 0.74 18.65
CA MET A 1 2.35 1.87 17.82
C MET A 1 1.74 3.16 18.35
N PRO A 2 2.53 4.21 18.55
CA PRO A 2 2.04 5.46 19.13
C PRO A 2 1.09 6.20 18.18
N VAL A 3 0.06 6.82 18.75
CA VAL A 3 -0.75 7.83 18.05
C VAL A 3 0.04 9.13 18.08
N ILE A 4 0.26 9.75 16.92
CA ILE A 4 0.96 11.03 16.82
C ILE A 4 0.06 12.18 17.28
N THR A 5 0.66 13.21 17.87
CA THR A 5 -0.06 14.40 18.34
C THR A 5 -0.58 15.22 17.16
N SER A 6 -1.75 15.84 17.30
CA SER A 6 -2.34 16.68 16.24
C SER A 6 -1.39 17.80 15.78
N ALA A 7 -0.68 18.43 16.72
CA ALA A 7 0.29 19.47 16.41
C ALA A 7 1.40 18.97 15.47
N LEU A 8 1.93 17.76 15.69
CA LEU A 8 2.95 17.19 14.83
C LEU A 8 2.36 16.78 13.47
N VAL A 9 1.19 16.15 13.48
CA VAL A 9 0.48 15.67 12.29
C VAL A 9 0.27 16.79 11.26
N ASP A 10 -0.10 17.98 11.73
CA ASP A 10 -0.44 19.12 10.88
C ASP A 10 0.77 20.01 10.55
N THR A 11 1.97 19.66 11.07
CA THR A 11 3.19 20.39 10.74
C THR A 11 3.58 20.11 9.29
N PRO A 12 3.74 21.14 8.44
CA PRO A 12 4.30 21.00 7.10
C PRO A 12 5.70 20.39 7.16
N CYS A 13 6.01 19.40 6.31
CA CYS A 13 7.34 18.79 6.29
C CYS A 13 8.45 19.79 5.95
N VAL A 14 8.13 20.84 5.20
CA VAL A 14 9.08 21.91 4.85
C VAL A 14 9.58 22.68 6.07
N ASP A 15 8.76 22.79 7.13
CA ASP A 15 9.13 23.50 8.36
C ASP A 15 10.06 22.67 9.26
N LEU A 16 10.11 21.36 9.05
CA LEU A 16 10.91 20.41 9.84
C LEU A 16 12.25 20.07 9.19
N ASP A 17 12.46 20.41 7.92
CA ASP A 17 13.53 19.92 7.06
C ASP A 17 13.65 18.38 6.98
N VAL A 18 14.55 17.86 6.13
CA VAL A 18 14.69 16.40 5.93
C VAL A 18 15.23 15.67 7.16
N VAL A 19 16.09 16.34 7.94
CA VAL A 19 16.73 15.78 9.14
C VAL A 19 15.72 15.76 10.28
N GLY A 20 15.00 16.85 10.53
CA GLY A 20 13.98 16.93 11.56
C GLY A 20 12.79 16.01 11.26
N VAL A 21 12.39 15.87 9.99
CA VAL A 21 11.42 14.85 9.58
C VAL A 21 11.87 13.44 9.97
N LEU A 22 13.11 13.07 9.65
CA LEU A 22 13.65 11.75 9.97
C LEU A 22 13.70 11.51 11.49
N GLU A 23 14.11 12.51 12.26
CA GLU A 23 14.15 12.43 13.72
C GLU A 23 12.77 12.17 14.32
N LYS A 24 11.75 12.90 13.86
CA LYS A 24 10.36 12.70 14.29
C LYS A 24 9.82 11.33 13.89
N LEU A 25 10.14 10.84 12.68
CA LEU A 25 9.77 9.49 12.26
C LEU A 25 10.42 8.42 13.12
N ASN A 26 11.72 8.53 13.37
CA ASN A 26 12.48 7.62 14.23
C ASN A 26 11.91 7.59 15.66
N THR A 27 11.62 8.75 16.23
CA THR A 27 11.03 8.85 17.57
C THR A 27 9.62 8.23 17.61
N THR A 28 8.79 8.51 16.60
CA THR A 28 7.40 8.02 16.53
C THR A 28 7.32 6.52 16.29
N LEU A 29 8.20 5.98 15.44
CA LEU A 29 8.20 4.57 15.05
C LEU A 29 9.15 3.73 15.91
N CYS A 30 9.80 4.34 16.90
CA CYS A 30 10.80 3.73 17.77
C CYS A 30 11.94 3.08 16.97
N THR A 31 12.46 3.78 15.97
CA THR A 31 13.58 3.34 15.10
C THR A 31 14.77 4.28 15.20
N SER A 32 15.90 3.89 14.61
CA SER A 32 17.14 4.66 14.60
C SER A 32 17.79 4.68 13.21
N TYR A 33 16.99 4.90 12.16
CA TYR A 33 17.52 4.99 10.80
C TYR A 33 18.39 6.24 10.63
N SER A 34 19.50 6.08 9.91
CA SER A 34 20.32 7.18 9.44
C SER A 34 19.83 7.69 8.08
N LEU A 35 20.16 8.94 7.78
CA LEU A 35 19.78 9.57 6.52
C LEU A 35 20.66 9.03 5.37
N GLY A 36 20.25 7.90 4.78
CA GLY A 36 20.84 7.36 3.55
C GLY A 36 20.33 8.07 2.30
N SER A 37 20.98 7.84 1.15
CA SER A 37 20.59 8.46 -0.13
C SER A 37 19.16 8.11 -0.56
N ALA A 38 18.77 6.84 -0.46
CA ALA A 38 17.42 6.38 -0.80
C ALA A 38 16.35 7.01 0.10
N LEU A 39 16.58 7.00 1.42
CA LEU A 39 15.66 7.58 2.40
C LEU A 39 15.54 9.09 2.21
N SER A 40 16.67 9.78 2.02
CA SER A 40 16.71 11.21 1.74
C SER A 40 15.89 11.57 0.49
N SER A 41 16.03 10.81 -0.60
CA SER A 41 15.23 11.00 -1.81
C SER A 41 13.73 10.88 -1.55
N VAL A 42 13.31 9.83 -0.82
CA VAL A 42 11.90 9.63 -0.47
C VAL A 42 11.36 10.77 0.39
N LEU A 43 12.07 11.17 1.45
CA LEU A 43 11.64 12.23 2.35
C LEU A 43 11.58 13.60 1.64
N ASN A 44 12.58 13.92 0.82
CA ASN A 44 12.59 15.16 0.02
C ASN A 44 11.41 15.22 -0.95
N SER A 45 11.01 14.10 -1.54
CA SER A 45 9.84 14.08 -2.43
C SER A 45 8.54 14.48 -1.72
N PHE A 46 8.42 14.28 -0.40
CA PHE A 46 7.27 14.74 0.39
C PHE A 46 7.38 16.22 0.74
N ILE A 47 8.60 16.69 1.03
CA ILE A 47 8.89 18.10 1.29
C ILE A 47 8.61 18.95 0.05
N GLU A 48 9.09 18.54 -1.12
CA GLU A 48 8.86 19.21 -2.41
C GLU A 48 7.38 19.26 -2.80
N LYS A 49 6.59 18.28 -2.35
CA LYS A 49 5.13 18.23 -2.56
C LYS A 49 4.35 18.99 -1.50
N GLU A 50 5.02 19.70 -0.59
CA GLU A 50 4.44 20.45 0.52
C GLU A 50 3.49 19.58 1.36
N SER A 51 3.86 18.31 1.56
CA SER A 51 3.07 17.40 2.39
C SER A 51 3.26 17.73 3.86
N ASP A 52 2.22 17.52 4.66
CA ASP A 52 2.33 17.53 6.12
C ASP A 52 2.89 16.21 6.66
N PHE A 53 3.39 16.26 7.89
CA PHE A 53 3.98 15.09 8.55
C PHE A 53 2.98 13.94 8.66
N GLY A 54 1.71 14.21 8.93
CA GLY A 54 0.66 13.20 9.04
C GLY A 54 0.45 12.38 7.77
N THR A 55 0.43 13.05 6.62
CA THR A 55 0.26 12.44 5.30
C THR A 55 1.45 11.56 4.96
N MET A 56 2.67 12.07 5.17
CA MET A 56 3.90 11.32 4.97
C MET A 56 3.99 10.13 5.95
N TYR A 57 3.67 10.33 7.22
CA TYR A 57 3.65 9.27 8.22
C TYR A 57 2.68 8.15 7.84
N ALA A 58 1.45 8.49 7.44
CA ALA A 58 0.46 7.51 7.01
C ALA A 58 0.93 6.72 5.77
N TYR A 59 1.68 7.35 4.86
CA TYR A 59 2.22 6.71 3.67
C TYR A 59 3.40 5.80 3.97
N LEU A 60 4.35 6.25 4.79
CA LEU A 60 5.63 5.56 5.01
C LEU A 60 5.54 4.49 6.10
N ARG A 61 4.69 4.67 7.11
CA ARG A 61 4.48 3.70 8.20
C ARG A 61 4.39 2.24 7.72
N PRO A 62 3.61 1.91 6.67
CA PRO A 62 3.45 0.54 6.21
C PRO A 62 4.71 -0.08 5.57
N TYR A 63 5.68 0.74 5.16
CA TYR A 63 6.91 0.35 4.46
C TYR A 63 8.18 0.62 5.26
N TRP A 64 8.05 1.26 6.43
CA TRP A 64 9.16 1.84 7.18
C TRP A 64 10.29 0.86 7.44
N ASP A 65 9.97 -0.37 7.83
CA ASP A 65 10.94 -1.44 8.13
C ASP A 65 11.78 -1.85 6.91
N GLY A 66 11.23 -1.71 5.71
CA GLY A 66 11.85 -2.07 4.43
C GLY A 66 12.09 -0.88 3.49
N ILE A 67 12.05 0.35 3.99
CA ILE A 67 12.06 1.56 3.14
C ILE A 67 13.34 1.72 2.32
N THR A 68 14.45 1.13 2.78
CA THR A 68 15.74 1.15 2.08
C THR A 68 15.87 0.05 1.03
N THR A 69 15.03 -0.99 1.09
CA THR A 69 15.05 -2.14 0.17
C THR A 69 13.90 -2.11 -0.82
N VAL A 70 12.78 -1.48 -0.46
CA VAL A 70 11.61 -1.29 -1.31
C VAL A 70 11.72 0.09 -1.95
N GLU A 71 11.85 0.12 -3.28
CA GLU A 71 11.51 1.32 -4.04
C GLU A 71 10.04 1.64 -3.72
N CYS A 72 9.82 2.58 -2.81
CA CYS A 72 8.48 3.04 -2.49
C CYS A 72 7.97 3.75 -3.75
N LYS A 73 7.11 3.07 -4.51
CA LYS A 73 6.38 3.69 -5.61
C LYS A 73 5.46 4.71 -4.98
N LEU A 74 5.91 5.97 -4.95
CA LEU A 74 5.11 7.10 -4.53
C LEU A 74 3.89 7.21 -5.45
N CYS A 75 2.83 6.48 -5.13
CA CYS A 75 1.56 6.50 -5.83
C CYS A 75 1.14 7.96 -5.89
N THR A 76 1.17 8.54 -7.08
CA THR A 76 1.08 9.98 -7.19
C THR A 76 -0.38 10.39 -6.99
N ARG A 77 -0.58 11.56 -6.36
CA ARG A 77 -1.87 12.26 -6.34
C ARG A 77 -2.51 12.28 -7.75
N GLU A 78 -1.69 12.36 -8.78
CA GLU A 78 -2.08 12.34 -10.19
C GLU A 78 -2.64 11.00 -10.66
N GLU A 79 -2.05 9.87 -10.29
CA GLU A 79 -2.58 8.54 -10.63
C GLU A 79 -3.97 8.33 -10.02
N GLY A 80 -4.14 8.68 -8.74
CA GLY A 80 -5.45 8.65 -8.11
C GLY A 80 -6.46 9.61 -8.78
N ARG A 81 -6.00 10.76 -9.29
CA ARG A 81 -6.83 11.70 -10.06
C ARG A 81 -7.23 11.10 -11.42
N LYS A 82 -6.27 10.53 -12.17
CA LYS A 82 -6.48 9.90 -13.48
C LYS A 82 -7.46 8.73 -13.38
N ARG A 83 -7.28 7.82 -12.41
CA ARG A 83 -8.22 6.71 -12.15
C ARG A 83 -9.65 7.21 -11.94
N ARG A 84 -9.83 8.28 -11.17
CA ARG A 84 -11.15 8.87 -10.92
C ARG A 84 -11.75 9.54 -12.16
N GLN A 85 -10.94 10.21 -12.97
CA GLN A 85 -11.41 10.79 -14.22
C GLN A 85 -11.86 9.71 -15.21
N ASN A 86 -11.08 8.65 -15.36
CA ASN A 86 -11.40 7.57 -16.30
C ASN A 86 -12.61 6.74 -15.86
N ALA A 87 -12.91 6.71 -14.55
CA ALA A 87 -14.06 5.99 -14.01
C ALA A 87 -15.38 6.77 -14.11
N VAL A 88 -15.36 8.02 -14.60
CA VAL A 88 -16.55 8.82 -14.89
C VAL A 88 -16.72 8.91 -16.40
N VAL A 89 -17.80 8.31 -16.91
CA VAL A 89 -18.19 8.38 -18.32
C VAL A 89 -19.61 8.94 -18.38
N ASP A 90 -19.82 9.99 -19.18
CA ASP A 90 -21.11 10.68 -19.32
C ASP A 90 -21.74 11.10 -17.98
N GLY A 91 -20.90 11.56 -17.03
CA GLY A 91 -21.33 12.01 -15.72
C GLY A 91 -21.72 10.88 -14.75
N LYS A 92 -21.58 9.62 -15.14
CA LYS A 92 -21.86 8.45 -14.30
C LYS A 92 -20.57 7.76 -13.89
N ILE A 93 -20.51 7.33 -12.64
CA ILE A 93 -19.44 6.46 -12.16
C ILE A 93 -19.70 5.06 -12.70
N VAL A 94 -18.89 4.65 -13.68
CA VAL A 94 -19.04 3.35 -14.36
C VAL A 94 -18.18 2.25 -13.75
N SER A 95 -17.21 2.61 -12.90
CA SER A 95 -16.34 1.66 -12.23
C SER A 95 -16.77 1.45 -10.78
N GLY A 96 -17.20 0.22 -10.46
CA GLY A 96 -17.48 -0.20 -9.08
C GLY A 96 -16.22 -0.31 -8.20
N ASP A 97 -15.05 -0.43 -8.83
CA ASP A 97 -13.75 -0.53 -8.17
C ASP A 97 -13.11 0.86 -7.91
N MET A 98 -13.90 1.93 -7.96
CA MET A 98 -13.40 3.27 -7.66
C MET A 98 -13.03 3.36 -6.18
N PRO A 99 -11.76 3.62 -5.85
CA PRO A 99 -11.37 3.75 -4.46
C PRO A 99 -11.94 5.03 -3.83
N PRO A 100 -12.13 5.05 -2.50
CA PRO A 100 -12.59 6.24 -1.81
C PRO A 100 -11.65 7.42 -2.04
N ARG A 101 -12.15 8.65 -1.85
CA ARG A 101 -11.30 9.85 -2.02
C ARG A 101 -10.31 10.01 -0.88
N ARG A 102 -10.78 9.70 0.32
CA ARG A 102 -10.06 9.85 1.58
C ARG A 102 -10.45 8.71 2.52
N ILE A 103 -9.58 8.41 3.45
CA ILE A 103 -9.74 7.38 4.48
C ILE A 103 -9.32 7.96 5.82
N TRP A 104 -9.89 7.46 6.89
CA TRP A 104 -9.42 7.78 8.23
C TRP A 104 -8.20 6.91 8.56
N ASP A 105 -7.03 7.51 8.74
CA ASP A 105 -5.87 6.80 9.29
C ASP A 105 -5.89 6.90 10.82
N LEU A 106 -6.03 5.75 11.47
CA LEU A 106 -6.17 5.68 12.94
C LEU A 106 -4.91 6.12 13.69
N PHE A 107 -3.71 5.92 13.13
CA PHE A 107 -2.48 6.23 13.85
C PHE A 107 -2.03 7.68 13.62
N ALA A 108 -2.30 8.23 12.44
CA ALA A 108 -2.20 9.66 12.17
C ALA A 108 -3.39 10.45 12.75
N ASN A 109 -4.43 9.75 13.19
CA ASN A 109 -5.67 10.29 13.75
C ASN A 109 -6.31 11.37 12.87
N ARG A 110 -6.30 11.17 11.55
CA ARG A 110 -6.88 12.12 10.60
C ARG A 110 -7.33 11.49 9.31
N VAL A 111 -8.12 12.25 8.56
CA VAL A 111 -8.49 11.93 7.19
C VAL A 111 -7.31 12.19 6.25
N VAL A 112 -6.81 11.15 5.59
CA VAL A 112 -5.75 11.22 4.58
C VAL A 112 -6.28 10.86 3.18
N PRO A 113 -5.68 11.34 2.09
CA PRO A 113 -6.03 10.89 0.74
C PRO A 113 -5.85 9.39 0.58
N TYR A 114 -6.75 8.70 -0.13
CA TYR A 114 -6.67 7.24 -0.29
C TYR A 114 -5.38 6.75 -0.97
N TRP A 115 -4.80 7.55 -1.86
CA TRP A 115 -3.56 7.17 -2.58
C TRP A 115 -2.39 6.89 -1.64
N VAL A 116 -2.49 7.36 -0.39
CA VAL A 116 -1.53 7.10 0.68
C VAL A 116 -1.43 5.61 1.06
N GLN A 117 -2.44 4.79 0.76
CA GLN A 117 -2.50 3.36 1.13
C GLN A 117 -2.53 2.40 -0.08
N VAL A 118 -2.36 2.89 -1.31
CA VAL A 118 -2.67 2.12 -2.54
C VAL A 118 -1.76 0.90 -2.75
N ASP A 119 -0.49 1.00 -2.38
CA ASP A 119 0.48 -0.01 -2.77
C ASP A 119 0.33 -1.35 -2.02
N LYS A 120 -0.20 -1.36 -0.79
CA LYS A 120 -0.43 -2.63 -0.07
C LYS A 120 -1.53 -3.48 -0.70
N TYR A 121 -2.57 -2.83 -1.24
CA TYR A 121 -3.75 -3.52 -1.77
C TYR A 121 -3.66 -3.82 -3.27
N GLU A 122 -2.81 -3.15 -4.03
CA GLU A 122 -2.61 -3.48 -5.45
C GLU A 122 -1.78 -4.76 -5.64
N HIS A 123 -0.77 -5.01 -4.79
CA HIS A 123 0.02 -6.25 -4.85
C HIS A 123 -0.83 -7.51 -4.57
N GLU A 124 -1.89 -7.41 -3.76
CA GLU A 124 -2.81 -8.52 -3.52
C GLU A 124 -3.85 -8.70 -4.64
N ARG A 125 -4.20 -7.63 -5.36
CA ARG A 125 -5.20 -7.68 -6.45
C ARG A 125 -4.65 -8.23 -7.77
N ASP A 126 -3.34 -8.13 -7.99
CA ASP A 126 -2.64 -8.77 -9.11
C ASP A 126 -2.35 -10.26 -8.87
N LYS A 127 -2.64 -10.80 -7.68
CA LYS A 127 -2.64 -12.26 -7.49
C LYS A 127 -3.84 -12.84 -8.23
N PRO A 128 -3.64 -13.89 -9.05
CA PRO A 128 -4.76 -14.53 -9.72
C PRO A 128 -5.80 -14.96 -8.69
N ARG A 129 -7.04 -14.48 -8.85
CA ARG A 129 -8.17 -14.93 -8.03
C ARG A 129 -8.40 -16.42 -8.32
N HIS A 130 -7.82 -17.29 -7.50
CA HIS A 130 -8.15 -18.70 -7.52
C HIS A 130 -9.52 -18.89 -6.86
N GLN A 131 -10.50 -19.37 -7.64
CA GLN A 131 -11.79 -19.73 -7.08
C GLN A 131 -11.69 -21.15 -6.53
N CYS A 132 -11.84 -21.31 -5.22
CA CYS A 132 -11.96 -22.62 -4.60
C CYS A 132 -13.27 -23.27 -5.08
N VAL A 133 -13.20 -24.35 -5.85
CA VAL A 133 -14.38 -25.04 -6.40
C VAL A 133 -14.85 -26.20 -5.50
N GLY A 134 -14.30 -26.32 -4.30
CA GLY A 134 -14.75 -27.32 -3.32
C GLY A 134 -13.85 -27.39 -2.10
N TYR A 135 -14.47 -27.61 -0.94
CA TYR A 135 -13.78 -27.85 0.33
C TYR A 135 -13.96 -29.34 0.66
N SER A 136 -12.88 -30.12 0.57
CA SER A 136 -12.79 -31.42 1.24
C SER A 136 -11.67 -31.33 2.25
N THR A 137 -11.90 -31.88 3.44
CA THR A 137 -11.25 -31.55 4.71
C THR A 137 -9.73 -31.74 4.78
N TYR A 138 -9.06 -32.15 3.69
CA TYR A 138 -7.60 -32.21 3.65
C TYR A 138 -6.91 -31.73 2.37
N MET A 139 -7.60 -31.52 1.23
CA MET A 139 -6.98 -30.99 0.00
C MET A 139 -8.05 -30.32 -0.88
N GLY A 140 -7.90 -29.01 -1.15
CA GLY A 140 -8.77 -28.28 -2.08
C GLY A 140 -8.19 -28.26 -3.49
N VAL A 141 -9.04 -28.41 -4.52
CA VAL A 141 -8.66 -28.25 -5.93
C VAL A 141 -9.02 -26.84 -6.39
N CYS A 142 -8.03 -26.09 -6.89
CA CYS A 142 -8.25 -24.77 -7.48
C CYS A 142 -8.17 -24.83 -9.00
N ARG A 143 -9.13 -24.18 -9.69
CA ARG A 143 -9.04 -23.92 -11.13
C ARG A 143 -8.67 -22.46 -11.37
N ARG A 144 -7.83 -22.21 -12.37
CA ARG A 144 -7.58 -20.86 -12.89
C ARG A 144 -8.75 -20.48 -13.80
N ALA A 145 -9.37 -19.34 -13.58
CA ALA A 145 -10.42 -18.85 -14.46
C ALA A 145 -9.82 -18.50 -15.84
N GLY A 146 -10.34 -19.11 -16.91
CA GLY A 146 -10.06 -18.70 -18.30
C GLY A 146 -8.89 -19.38 -19.04
N VAL A 147 -8.20 -20.37 -18.46
CA VAL A 147 -7.15 -21.15 -19.15
C VAL A 147 -7.27 -22.63 -18.77
N SER A 148 -6.95 -23.49 -19.75
CA SER A 148 -6.86 -24.98 -19.75
C SER A 148 -6.63 -25.68 -18.39
N ASN A 149 -7.05 -26.96 -18.33
CA ASN A 149 -7.15 -27.95 -17.24
C ASN A 149 -5.92 -28.14 -16.30
N ASP A 150 -5.21 -27.09 -15.91
CA ASP A 150 -4.14 -27.18 -14.93
C ASP A 150 -4.73 -27.27 -13.52
N THR A 151 -4.41 -28.38 -12.86
CA THR A 151 -4.92 -28.72 -11.54
C THR A 151 -3.89 -28.30 -10.49
N TYR A 152 -4.31 -27.49 -9.52
CA TYR A 152 -3.46 -27.02 -8.42
C TYR A 152 -3.94 -27.58 -7.10
N GLN A 153 -3.01 -27.98 -6.23
CA GLN A 153 -3.32 -28.40 -4.87
C GLN A 153 -3.21 -27.21 -3.92
N CYS A 154 -4.25 -27.02 -3.10
CA CYS A 154 -4.31 -25.98 -2.08
C CYS A 154 -4.01 -26.58 -0.70
N THR A 155 -2.90 -26.15 -0.09
CA THR A 155 -2.64 -26.32 1.35
C THR A 155 -2.59 -24.95 1.99
N ARG A 156 -3.25 -24.80 3.17
CA ARG A 156 -3.44 -23.56 3.95
C ARG A 156 -2.68 -22.35 3.38
N MET A 157 -3.39 -21.58 2.53
CA MET A 157 -2.98 -20.29 1.93
C MET A 157 -1.96 -20.29 0.77
N ALA A 158 -1.57 -21.44 0.21
CA ALA A 158 -0.75 -21.49 -1.01
C ALA A 158 -1.30 -22.47 -2.06
N CYS A 159 -1.27 -22.06 -3.34
CA CYS A 159 -1.49 -22.96 -4.49
C CYS A 159 -0.14 -23.36 -5.08
N ALA A 160 0.15 -24.66 -5.14
CA ALA A 160 1.32 -25.19 -5.84
C ALA A 160 0.88 -26.03 -7.06
N PRO A 161 1.66 -26.04 -8.17
CA PRO A 161 1.38 -26.92 -9.30
C PRO A 161 1.38 -28.38 -8.82
N ALA A 162 0.30 -29.12 -9.12
CA ALA A 162 0.22 -30.51 -8.75
C ALA A 162 1.33 -31.27 -9.50
N LYS A 163 2.25 -31.90 -8.75
CA LYS A 163 3.22 -32.81 -9.36
C LYS A 163 2.44 -33.94 -10.01
N ARG A 164 2.54 -34.06 -11.33
CA ARG A 164 1.96 -35.17 -12.09
C ARG A 164 2.63 -36.44 -11.58
N LEU A 165 1.89 -37.29 -10.85
CA LEU A 165 2.36 -38.63 -10.50
C LEU A 165 2.60 -39.38 -11.83
N GLN A 166 3.87 -39.60 -12.14
CA GLN A 166 4.26 -40.50 -13.22
C GLN A 166 4.07 -41.92 -12.68
N HIS A 167 3.27 -42.70 -13.39
CA HIS A 167 3.07 -44.13 -13.16
C HIS A 167 4.16 -44.93 -13.86
#